data_AF-A0A8T4GXJ5-F1
#
_entry.id   AF-A0A8T4GXJ5-F1
#
_cell.length_a   1.000
_cell.length_b   1.000
_cell.length_c   1.000
_cell.angle_alpha   90.00
_cell.angle_beta   90.00
_cell.angle_gamma   90.00
#
_symmetry.space_group_name_H-M   'P 1'
#
loop_
_entity.id
_entity.type
_entity.pdbx_description
1 polymer ?
#
loop_
_entity_poly.entity_id
_entity_poly.type
_entity_poly.pdbx_seq_one_letter_code
_entity_poly.pdbx_strand_id
1 'polypeptide(L)'
;MAETITAVSEVPENSSYLFSVEDAFTNEREAIIVPCEDDPGVEAWINDCPHEPQKLDRGSGAAMRDGEIICPKHGSMFDACEGGCGNGPAAGMSLLSVDVEVADSDVVLVDNDYEFLKTGGLDDDDSGPSSTSPLSF
;
A
#
# COMPACT_ATOMS: atom_id res chain seq x y z
N MET A 1 -16.91 -6.67 -7.88
CA MET A 1 -17.50 -7.38 -6.71
C MET A 1 -16.65 -6.95 -5.53
N ALA A 2 -17.19 -6.83 -4.31
CA ALA A 2 -16.32 -6.48 -3.18
C ALA A 2 -15.39 -7.66 -2.89
N GLU A 3 -14.08 -7.43 -2.93
CA GLU A 3 -13.06 -8.46 -2.70
C GLU A 3 -12.35 -8.21 -1.37
N THR A 4 -12.27 -9.22 -0.52
CA THR A 4 -11.57 -9.11 0.77
C THR A 4 -10.07 -9.05 0.54
N ILE A 5 -9.42 -7.98 1.02
CA ILE A 5 -7.97 -7.79 0.96
C ILE A 5 -7.30 -8.47 2.15
N THR A 6 -7.73 -8.12 3.36
CA THR A 6 -7.15 -8.58 4.64
C THR A 6 -8.09 -8.27 5.80
N ALA A 7 -7.80 -8.77 7.00
CA ALA A 7 -8.50 -8.36 8.22
C ALA A 7 -7.94 -7.04 8.76
N VAL A 8 -8.78 -6.21 9.39
CA VAL A 8 -8.33 -4.94 10.03
C VAL A 8 -7.21 -5.20 11.04
N SER A 9 -7.25 -6.32 11.76
CA SER A 9 -6.22 -6.70 12.74
C SER A 9 -4.86 -7.03 12.14
N GLU A 10 -4.78 -7.28 10.83
CA GLU A 10 -3.52 -7.53 10.13
C GLU A 10 -2.88 -6.23 9.62
N VAL A 11 -3.59 -5.11 9.66
CA VAL A 11 -3.04 -3.78 9.34
C VAL A 11 -2.16 -3.31 10.50
N PRO A 12 -0.86 -3.05 10.29
CA PRO A 12 0.02 -2.65 11.38
C PRO A 12 -0.31 -1.25 11.92
N GLU A 13 -0.32 -1.06 13.24
CA GLU A 13 -0.68 0.22 13.89
C GLU A 13 0.23 1.42 13.56
N ASN A 14 1.46 1.18 13.09
CA ASN A 14 2.43 2.23 12.77
C ASN A 14 3.21 1.92 11.48
N SER A 15 2.55 1.27 10.54
CA SER A 15 3.11 0.90 9.24
C SER A 15 1.98 0.65 8.24
N SER A 16 2.30 0.14 7.06
CA SER A 16 1.31 -0.26 6.06
C SER A 16 1.19 -1.77 5.91
N TYR A 17 0.04 -2.19 5.39
CA TYR A 17 -0.19 -3.49 4.77
C TYR A 17 -0.09 -3.36 3.25
N LEU A 18 0.88 -4.03 2.63
CA LEU A 18 1.13 -3.97 1.18
C LEU A 18 0.31 -5.02 0.43
N PHE A 19 -0.30 -4.61 -0.67
CA PHE A 19 -1.02 -5.49 -1.59
C PHE A 19 -0.91 -5.00 -3.04
N SER A 20 -1.31 -5.87 -3.97
CA SER A 20 -1.27 -5.62 -5.40
C SER A 20 -2.68 -5.63 -5.99
N VAL A 21 -2.92 -4.75 -6.95
CA VAL A 21 -4.17 -4.58 -7.69
C VAL A 21 -3.91 -4.51 -9.19
N GLU A 22 -4.92 -4.78 -10.00
CA GLU A 22 -4.88 -4.62 -11.45
C GLU A 22 -5.99 -3.66 -11.89
N ASP A 23 -5.70 -2.78 -12.86
CA ASP A 23 -6.75 -1.95 -13.49
C ASP A 23 -7.44 -2.66 -14.66
N ALA A 24 -8.52 -2.07 -15.19
CA ALA A 24 -9.28 -2.63 -16.32
C ALA A 24 -8.48 -2.80 -17.63
N PHE A 25 -7.25 -2.29 -17.70
CA PHE A 25 -6.33 -2.42 -18.84
C PHE A 25 -5.15 -3.35 -18.54
N THR A 26 -5.28 -4.20 -17.52
CA THR A 26 -4.27 -5.16 -17.07
C THR A 26 -2.96 -4.52 -16.63
N ASN A 27 -3.01 -3.28 -16.10
CA ASN A 27 -1.83 -2.69 -15.47
C ASN A 27 -1.83 -3.05 -13.99
N GLU A 28 -0.82 -3.80 -13.58
CA GLU A 28 -0.60 -4.16 -12.19
C GLU A 28 0.03 -3.00 -11.42
N ARG A 29 -0.50 -2.71 -10.23
CA ARG A 29 -0.02 -1.67 -9.31
C ARG A 29 0.04 -2.18 -7.88
N GLU A 30 0.87 -1.53 -7.08
CA GLU A 30 0.93 -1.76 -5.64
C GLU A 30 0.12 -0.69 -4.92
N ALA A 31 -0.57 -1.11 -3.86
CA ALA A 31 -1.32 -0.26 -2.96
C ALA A 31 -1.00 -0.64 -1.51
N ILE A 32 -1.24 0.30 -0.60
CA ILE A 32 -1.03 0.14 0.83
C ILE A 32 -2.30 0.47 1.59
N ILE A 33 -2.62 -0.33 2.61
CA ILE A 33 -3.59 0.03 3.64
C ILE A 33 -2.80 0.56 4.84
N VAL A 34 -3.24 1.68 5.41
CA VAL A 34 -2.64 2.31 6.59
C VAL A 34 -3.70 2.54 7.66
N PRO A 35 -3.32 2.58 8.95
CA PRO A 35 -4.25 2.97 10.01
C PRO A 35 -4.67 4.43 9.85
N CYS A 36 -5.94 4.69 10.12
CA CYS A 36 -6.52 6.03 10.19
C CYS A 36 -7.28 6.21 11.52
N GLU A 37 -7.28 7.42 12.08
CA GLU A 37 -7.96 7.71 13.34
C GLU A 37 -9.48 7.84 13.19
N ASP A 38 -9.95 8.16 11.98
CA ASP A 38 -11.36 8.24 11.61
C ASP A 38 -11.94 6.88 11.23
N ASP A 39 -13.27 6.73 11.31
CA ASP A 39 -13.98 5.54 10.84
C ASP A 39 -13.81 5.38 9.32
N PRO A 40 -13.49 4.18 8.79
CA PRO A 40 -13.57 2.86 9.44
C PRO A 40 -12.29 2.37 10.15
N GLY A 41 -11.32 3.25 10.39
CA GLY A 41 -10.06 2.96 11.10
C GLY A 41 -8.88 2.65 10.19
N VAL A 42 -9.09 2.67 8.87
CA VAL A 42 -8.08 2.41 7.84
C VAL A 42 -8.37 3.23 6.60
N GLU A 43 -7.32 3.54 5.85
CA GLU A 43 -7.39 4.14 4.51
C GLU A 43 -6.44 3.41 3.55
N ALA A 44 -6.70 3.48 2.25
CA ALA A 44 -5.87 2.84 1.25
C ALA A 44 -5.41 3.79 0.13
N TRP A 45 -4.16 3.62 -0.27
CA TRP A 45 -3.47 4.50 -1.20
C TRP A 45 -2.66 3.69 -2.21
N ILE A 46 -2.54 4.17 -3.44
CA ILE A 46 -1.54 3.67 -4.38
C ILE A 46 -0.15 3.91 -3.78
N ASN A 47 0.68 2.88 -3.81
CA ASN A 47 2.01 2.87 -3.20
C ASN A 47 3.04 3.67 -4.03
N ASP A 48 2.72 4.87 -4.50
CA ASP A 48 3.62 5.71 -5.26
C ASP A 48 3.61 7.15 -4.73
N CYS A 49 4.80 7.69 -4.48
CA CYS A 49 4.95 9.09 -4.14
C CYS A 49 4.57 9.97 -5.36
N PRO A 50 3.66 10.95 -5.21
CA PRO A 50 3.22 11.80 -6.33
C PRO A 50 4.32 12.73 -6.86
N HIS A 51 5.40 12.94 -6.11
CA HIS A 51 6.54 13.73 -6.54
C HIS A 51 7.37 13.01 -7.63
N GLU A 52 7.64 11.72 -7.47
CA GLU A 52 8.45 10.92 -8.39
C GLU A 52 8.22 9.41 -8.16
N PRO A 53 8.52 8.52 -9.14
CA PRO A 53 8.22 7.09 -9.05
C PRO A 53 9.04 6.41 -7.95
N GLN A 54 8.51 6.47 -6.72
CA GLN A 54 9.11 5.98 -5.51
C GLN A 54 8.02 5.33 -4.66
N LYS A 55 8.19 4.03 -4.40
CA LYS A 55 7.37 3.31 -3.44
C LYS A 55 7.48 3.86 -2.03
N LEU A 56 6.34 4.02 -1.35
CA LEU A 56 6.27 4.46 0.05
C LEU A 56 6.61 3.28 0.98
N ASP A 57 5.97 2.14 0.72
CA ASP A 57 6.33 0.82 1.24
C ASP A 57 7.20 0.08 0.22
N ARG A 58 8.35 -0.44 0.63
CA ARG A 58 9.27 -1.19 -0.24
C ARG A 58 9.25 -2.70 0.05
N GLY A 59 8.14 -3.21 0.60
CA GLY A 59 7.96 -4.61 1.00
C GLY A 59 8.24 -4.88 2.49
N SER A 60 8.41 -3.83 3.29
CA SER A 60 8.71 -3.95 4.73
C SER A 60 7.79 -3.10 5.60
N GLY A 61 6.73 -2.54 5.02
CA GLY A 61 5.94 -1.50 5.64
C GLY A 61 6.47 -0.10 5.32
N ALA A 62 5.55 0.84 5.11
CA ALA A 62 5.84 2.26 5.00
C ALA A 62 6.25 2.82 6.37
N ALA A 63 7.29 3.66 6.38
CA ALA A 63 7.64 4.37 7.59
C ALA A 63 6.55 5.41 7.92
N MET A 64 6.04 5.37 9.14
CA MET A 64 5.02 6.31 9.60
C MET A 64 5.46 7.05 10.86
N ARG A 65 4.93 8.26 11.04
CA ARG A 65 5.13 9.07 12.23
C ARG A 65 3.98 10.07 12.39
N ASP A 66 3.47 10.19 13.61
CA ASP A 66 2.48 11.21 13.98
C ASP A 66 1.25 11.20 13.04
N GLY A 67 0.80 10.01 12.61
CA GLY A 67 -0.33 9.84 11.68
C GLY A 67 0.01 10.08 10.20
N GLU A 68 1.29 10.28 9.86
CA GLU A 68 1.72 10.55 8.49
C GLU A 68 2.60 9.44 7.91
N ILE A 69 2.44 9.16 6.61
CA ILE A 69 3.28 8.27 5.81
C ILE A 69 4.50 9.04 5.31
N ILE A 70 5.71 8.51 5.54
CA ILE A 70 6.96 9.17 5.19
C ILE A 70 7.51 8.57 3.90
N CYS A 71 7.65 9.40 2.86
CA CYS A 71 8.37 9.00 1.65
C CYS A 71 9.86 8.75 1.96
N PRO A 72 10.39 7.55 1.67
CA PRO A 72 11.75 7.15 2.08
C PRO A 72 12.86 7.87 1.31
N LYS A 73 12.53 8.64 0.27
CA LYS A 73 13.52 9.29 -0.60
C LYS A 73 13.86 10.71 -0.15
N HIS A 74 12.86 11.56 0.00
CA HIS A 74 13.04 12.98 0.33
C HIS A 74 12.34 13.41 1.63
N GLY A 75 11.62 12.50 2.31
CA GLY A 75 11.00 12.78 3.60
C GLY A 75 9.74 13.65 3.52
N SER A 76 9.08 13.72 2.36
CA SER A 76 7.70 14.21 2.30
C SER A 76 6.80 13.32 3.17
N MET A 77 5.88 13.95 3.88
CA MET A 77 4.96 13.33 4.83
C MET A 77 3.54 13.54 4.32
N PHE A 78 2.77 12.47 4.26
CA PHE A 78 1.39 12.47 3.77
C PHE A 78 0.49 12.07 4.92
N ASP A 79 -0.58 12.82 5.16
CA ASP A 79 -1.59 12.45 6.14
C ASP A 79 -2.15 11.05 5.82
N ALA A 80 -2.25 10.16 6.82
CA ALA A 80 -2.71 8.79 6.58
C ALA A 80 -4.21 8.71 6.26
N CYS A 81 -5.02 9.63 6.79
CA CYS A 81 -6.47 9.68 6.62
C CYS A 81 -6.87 10.48 5.36
N GLU A 82 -6.15 11.55 5.03
CA GLU A 82 -6.50 12.47 3.94
C GLU A 82 -5.58 12.33 2.71
N GLY A 83 -4.40 11.73 2.86
CA GLY A 83 -3.41 11.55 1.80
C GLY A 83 -2.67 12.82 1.37
N GLY A 84 -2.98 13.98 1.96
CA GLY A 84 -2.41 15.28 1.59
C GLY A 84 -0.99 15.49 2.15
N CYS A 85 -0.12 16.17 1.37
CA CYS A 85 1.24 16.49 1.79
C CYS A 85 1.44 17.98 2.11
N GLY A 86 1.90 18.26 3.33
CA GLY A 86 2.19 19.63 3.81
C GLY A 86 3.65 20.08 3.68
N ASN A 87 4.59 19.18 3.36
CA ASN A 87 6.02 19.47 3.43
C ASN A 87 6.84 18.93 2.24
N GLY A 88 8.10 19.36 2.17
CA GLY A 88 9.07 18.80 1.23
C GLY A 88 8.71 19.02 -0.24
N PRO A 89 9.33 18.26 -1.16
CA PRO A 89 9.12 18.40 -2.59
C PRO A 89 7.71 18.00 -3.08
N ALA A 90 6.95 17.27 -2.27
CA ALA A 90 5.58 16.86 -2.60
C ALA A 90 4.51 17.79 -2.03
N ALA A 91 4.90 18.90 -1.37
CA ALA A 91 3.95 19.81 -0.73
C ALA A 91 2.87 20.30 -1.72
N GLY A 92 1.60 20.17 -1.32
CA GLY A 92 0.43 20.51 -2.15
C GLY A 92 0.00 19.41 -3.12
N MET A 93 0.64 18.24 -3.10
CA MET A 93 0.18 17.02 -3.78
C MET A 93 -0.53 16.10 -2.78
N SER A 94 -1.32 15.16 -3.30
CA SER A 94 -1.98 14.12 -2.51
C SER A 94 -1.67 12.74 -3.06
N LEU A 95 -1.72 11.73 -2.19
CA LEU A 95 -1.73 10.33 -2.58
C LEU A 95 -2.97 10.02 -3.42
N LEU A 96 -2.85 9.04 -4.31
CA LEU A 96 -3.96 8.54 -5.09
C LEU A 96 -4.70 7.48 -4.26
N SER A 97 -5.98 7.72 -3.97
CA SER A 97 -6.80 6.82 -3.14
C SER A 97 -7.10 5.50 -3.85
N VAL A 98 -7.37 4.49 -3.04
CA VAL A 98 -7.99 3.22 -3.42
C VAL A 98 -9.18 3.03 -2.50
N ASP A 99 -10.40 3.02 -3.04
CA ASP A 99 -11.60 2.96 -2.19
C ASP A 99 -11.74 1.59 -1.50
N VAL A 100 -11.76 1.61 -0.16
CA VAL A 100 -11.95 0.44 0.69
C VAL A 100 -13.08 0.66 1.70
N GLU A 101 -13.71 -0.43 2.15
CA GLU A 101 -14.65 -0.43 3.27
C GLU A 101 -14.22 -1.47 4.32
N VAL A 102 -14.76 -1.36 5.54
CA VAL A 102 -14.64 -2.42 6.55
C VAL A 102 -15.99 -3.13 6.72
N ALA A 103 -16.01 -4.42 6.43
CA ALA A 103 -17.18 -5.28 6.60
C ALA A 103 -16.81 -6.52 7.43
N ASP A 104 -17.55 -6.78 8.52
CA ASP A 104 -17.30 -7.92 9.40
C ASP A 104 -15.85 -8.03 9.95
N SER A 105 -15.17 -6.89 10.12
CA SER A 105 -13.75 -6.75 10.52
C SER A 105 -12.72 -7.04 9.42
N ASP A 106 -13.19 -7.23 8.19
CA ASP A 106 -12.34 -7.36 7.00
C ASP A 106 -12.31 -6.05 6.22
N VAL A 107 -11.12 -5.69 5.72
CA VAL A 107 -10.94 -4.62 4.74
C VAL A 107 -11.27 -5.18 3.36
N VAL A 108 -12.26 -4.58 2.71
CA VAL A 108 -12.75 -4.98 1.40
C VAL A 108 -12.46 -3.90 0.37
N LEU A 109 -11.96 -4.31 -0.80
CA LEU A 109 -11.83 -3.44 -1.96
C LEU A 109 -13.22 -3.14 -2.53
N VAL A 110 -13.58 -1.86 -2.62
CA VAL A 110 -14.85 -1.41 -3.23
C VAL A 110 -14.65 -0.47 -4.42
N ASP A 111 -13.40 -0.07 -4.66
CA ASP A 111 -13.00 0.65 -5.85
C ASP A 111 -13.30 -0.18 -7.12
N ASN A 112 -13.99 0.43 -8.09
CA ASN A 112 -14.37 -0.25 -9.32
C ASN A 112 -13.33 -0.09 -10.44
N ASP A 113 -12.32 0.76 -10.22
CA ASP A 113 -11.20 0.93 -11.16
C ASP A 113 -10.13 -0.15 -10.98
N TYR A 114 -10.22 -0.96 -9.92
CA TYR A 114 -9.24 -2.00 -9.57
C TYR A 114 -9.88 -3.37 -9.25
N GLU A 115 -9.13 -4.43 -9.52
CA GLU A 115 -9.36 -5.79 -9.04
C GLU A 115 -8.22 -6.21 -8.11
N PHE A 116 -8.52 -6.97 -7.05
CA PHE A 116 -7.49 -7.44 -6.11
C PHE A 116 -6.69 -8.60 -6.71
N LEU A 117 -5.36 -8.49 -6.71
CA LEU A 117 -4.48 -9.55 -7.24
C LEU A 117 -3.92 -10.46 -6.15
N LYS A 118 -3.12 -9.89 -5.25
CA LYS A 118 -2.39 -10.62 -4.22
C LYS A 118 -2.02 -9.72 -3.05
N THR A 119 -1.77 -10.34 -1.90
CA THR A 119 -1.03 -9.69 -0.80
C THR A 119 0.45 -9.58 -1.16
N GLY A 120 1.11 -8.51 -0.73
CA GLY A 120 2.51 -8.22 -1.03
C GLY A 120 2.71 -7.38 -2.29
N GLY A 121 3.98 -7.07 -2.57
CA GLY A 121 4.37 -6.29 -3.73
C GLY A 121 4.36 -7.11 -5.02
N LEU A 122 4.52 -6.43 -6.15
CA LEU A 122 4.61 -7.07 -7.45
C LEU A 122 5.90 -7.87 -7.58
N ASP A 123 6.99 -7.40 -6.96
CA ASP A 123 8.29 -8.06 -6.94
C ASP A 123 8.37 -9.28 -5.99
N ASP A 124 7.33 -9.52 -5.16
CA ASP A 124 7.23 -10.66 -4.22
C ASP A 124 6.81 -11.98 -4.89
N ASP A 125 7.11 -12.15 -6.18
CA ASP A 125 7.01 -13.49 -6.78
C ASP A 125 8.02 -14.40 -6.08
N ASP A 126 7.50 -15.39 -5.33
CA ASP A 126 8.20 -16.59 -4.83
C ASP A 126 8.66 -17.47 -6.01
N SER A 127 9.37 -16.86 -6.96
CA SER A 127 10.24 -17.46 -7.95
C SER A 127 11.68 -17.04 -7.66
N GLY A 128 12.06 -17.04 -6.38
CA GLY A 128 13.47 -17.19 -6.03
C GLY A 128 13.95 -18.50 -6.68
N PRO A 129 15.11 -18.53 -7.37
CA PRO A 129 15.59 -19.79 -7.91
C PRO A 129 15.76 -20.74 -6.73
N SER A 130 15.07 -21.87 -6.74
CA SER A 130 15.46 -23.03 -5.94
C SER A 130 16.91 -23.33 -6.33
N SER A 131 17.85 -22.78 -5.56
CA SER A 131 19.27 -22.98 -5.70
C SER A 131 19.60 -24.38 -5.19
N THR A 132 19.14 -25.39 -5.92
CA THR A 132 19.80 -26.68 -5.93
C THR A 132 21.11 -26.48 -6.70
N SER A 133 22.15 -26.10 -5.96
CA SER A 133 23.52 -26.30 -6.42
C SER A 133 23.83 -27.79 -6.24
N PRO A 134 23.89 -28.64 -7.28
CA PRO A 134 24.61 -29.90 -7.16
C PRO A 134 26.10 -29.54 -7.13
N LEU A 135 26.68 -29.47 -5.93
CA LEU A 135 28.12 -29.62 -5.78
C LEU A 135 28.48 -31.06 -6.17
N SER A 136 28.92 -31.25 -7.40
CA SER A 136 29.65 -32.45 -7.79
C SER A 136 31.08 -32.32 -7.28
N PHE A 137 31.45 -33.18 -6.34
CA PHE A 137 32.84 -33.49 -5.99
C PHE A 137 33.29 -34.76 -6.72
#